data_AF-A0A2D9LPG0-F1
#
_entry.id   AF-A0A2D9LPG0-F1
#
_cell.length_a   1.000
_cell.length_b   1.000
_cell.length_c   1.000
_cell.angle_alpha   90.00
_cell.angle_beta   90.00
_cell.angle_gamma   90.00
#
_symmetry.space_group_name_H-M   'P 1'
#
loop_
_entity.id
_entity.type
_entity.pdbx_description
1 polymer ?
#
loop_
_entity_poly.entity_id
_entity_poly.type
_entity_poly.pdbx_seq_one_letter_code
_entity_poly.pdbx_strand_id
1 'polypeptide(L)' 'MKKIIIISLVICLILFPEVSYACATCFGNPNSVATQGMNKAIIAMLGITGGVLGGVGSFIFVLRRRAKRYANSLIDKEN' A
#
# COMPACT_ATOMS: atom_id res chain seq x y z
N MET A 1 5.69 -12.93 6.97
CA MET A 1 4.46 -12.12 7.10
C MET A 1 4.52 -10.83 6.26
N LYS A 2 5.33 -9.80 6.59
CA LYS A 2 5.44 -8.56 5.77
C LYS A 2 5.87 -8.79 4.32
N LYS A 3 6.84 -9.69 4.09
CA LYS A 3 7.25 -10.07 2.71
C LYS A 3 6.11 -10.73 1.93
N ILE A 4 5.29 -11.56 2.58
CA ILE A 4 4.15 -12.25 1.93
C ILE A 4 3.05 -11.23 1.56
N ILE A 5 2.80 -10.23 2.40
CA ILE A 5 1.83 -9.16 2.09
C ILE A 5 2.33 -8.26 0.96
N ILE A 6 3.62 -7.88 0.97
CA ILE A 6 4.21 -7.07 -0.12
C ILE A 6 4.23 -7.87 -1.43
N ILE A 7 4.60 -9.16 -1.38
CA ILE A 7 4.57 -10.04 -2.54
C ILE A 7 3.14 -10.22 -3.05
N SER A 8 2.15 -10.40 -2.18
CA SER A 8 0.74 -10.51 -2.56
C SER A 8 0.19 -9.19 -3.15
N LEU A 9 0.63 -8.04 -2.65
CA LEU A 9 0.26 -6.74 -3.20
C LEU A 9 0.88 -6.52 -4.59
N VAL A 10 2.16 -6.90 -4.76
CA VAL A 10 2.85 -6.88 -6.05
C VAL A 10 2.24 -7.88 -7.04
N ILE A 11 1.87 -9.09 -6.59
CA ILE A 11 1.21 -10.10 -7.43
C ILE A 11 -0.17 -9.61 -7.86
N CYS A 12 -0.91 -8.94 -6.97
CA CYS A 12 -2.23 -8.36 -7.28
C CYS A 12 -2.09 -7.22 -8.30
N LEU A 13 -1.05 -6.39 -8.16
CA LEU A 13 -0.76 -5.32 -9.13
C LEU A 13 -0.40 -5.85 -10.52
N ILE A 14 0.19 -7.06 -10.61
CA ILE A 14 0.57 -7.72 -11.87
C ILE A 14 -0.60 -8.53 -12.47
N LEU A 15 -1.46 -9.13 -11.63
CA LEU A 15 -2.61 -9.96 -12.06
C LEU A 15 -3.86 -9.17 -12.42
N PHE A 16 -3.96 -7.90 -12.03
CA PHE A 16 -5.05 -7.01 -12.43
C PHE A 16 -4.58 -5.90 -13.40
N PRO A 17 -3.97 -6.21 -14.56
CA PRO A 17 -3.69 -5.20 -15.58
C PRO A 17 -4.99 -4.70 -16.24
N GLU A 18 -6.04 -5.52 -16.21
CA GLU A 18 -7.33 -5.31 -16.88
C GLU A 18 -8.20 -4.23 -16.22
N VAL A 19 -8.10 -4.04 -14.89
CA VAL A 19 -8.75 -2.89 -14.22
C VAL A 19 -7.99 -1.58 -14.45
N SER A 20 -6.72 -1.64 -14.84
CA SER A 20 -5.92 -0.47 -15.25
C SER A 20 -6.11 -0.09 -16.71
N TYR A 21 -6.62 -0.99 -17.55
CA TYR A 21 -6.90 -0.74 -18.97
C TYR A 21 -8.34 -0.30 -19.25
N ALA A 22 -9.27 -0.50 -18.31
CA ALA A 22 -10.70 -0.24 -18.53
C ALA A 22 -11.29 0.99 -17.78
N CYS A 23 -10.49 1.73 -17.00
CA CYS A 23 -11.00 2.91 -16.29
C CYS A 23 -10.98 4.17 -17.19
N ALA A 24 -12.02 4.32 -18.01
CA ALA A 24 -12.72 5.57 -18.29
C ALA A 24 -11.92 6.90 -18.37
N THR A 25 -10.81 6.90 -19.10
CA THR A 25 -10.68 7.82 -20.25
C THR A 25 -11.15 7.16 -21.55
N CYS A 26 -11.69 5.94 -21.45
CA CYS A 26 -12.02 4.93 -22.46
C CYS A 26 -12.90 5.32 -23.68
N PHE A 27 -13.05 6.61 -24.05
CA PHE A 27 -13.50 7.07 -25.38
C PHE A 27 -12.94 8.44 -25.80
N GLY A 28 -11.97 9.02 -25.08
CA GLY A 28 -11.40 10.34 -25.36
C GLY A 28 -9.93 10.26 -25.79
N ASN A 29 -9.52 11.17 -26.70
CA ASN A 29 -8.15 11.24 -27.26
C ASN A 29 -7.09 11.18 -26.14
N PRO A 30 -6.15 10.19 -26.17
CA PRO A 30 -5.07 10.08 -25.18
C PRO A 30 -4.14 11.30 -25.18
N ASN A 31 -4.19 12.14 -26.21
CA ASN A 31 -3.42 13.38 -26.33
C ASN A 31 -4.15 14.62 -25.79
N SER A 32 -5.37 14.47 -25.24
CA SER A 32 -6.10 15.59 -24.67
C SER A 32 -5.53 15.98 -23.29
N VAL A 33 -5.47 17.28 -23.02
CA VAL A 33 -5.00 17.85 -21.74
C VAL A 33 -5.78 17.31 -20.53
N ALA A 34 -7.05 16.95 -20.73
CA ALA A 34 -7.90 16.37 -19.69
C ALA A 34 -7.41 14.98 -19.25
N THR A 35 -6.98 14.13 -20.19
CA THR A 35 -6.45 12.78 -19.90
C THR A 35 -5.10 12.85 -19.18
N GLN A 36 -4.24 13.80 -19.54
CA GLN A 36 -2.94 13.96 -18.86
C GLN A 36 -3.11 14.38 -17.39
N GLY A 37 -4.05 15.29 -17.10
CA GLY A 37 -4.40 15.70 -15.75
C GLY A 37 -4.93 14.54 -14.90
N MET A 38 -5.81 13.70 -15.48
CA MET A 38 -6.38 12.54 -14.78
C MET A 38 -5.32 11.49 -14.43
N ASN A 39 -4.40 11.16 -15.34
CA ASN A 39 -3.32 10.20 -15.04
C ASN A 39 -2.43 10.67 -13.89
N LYS A 40 -2.12 11.97 -13.82
CA LYS A 40 -1.36 12.55 -12.71
C LYS A 40 -2.14 12.50 -11.39
N ALA A 41 -3.45 12.70 -11.43
CA ALA A 41 -4.31 12.61 -10.25
C ALA A 41 -4.38 11.18 -9.68
N ILE A 42 -4.45 10.16 -10.54
CA ILE A 42 -4.44 8.76 -10.11
C ILE A 42 -3.14 8.42 -9.38
N ILE A 43 -1.99 8.83 -9.90
CA ILE A 43 -0.69 8.63 -9.25
C ILE A 43 -0.64 9.29 -7.87
N ALA A 44 -1.19 10.50 -7.74
CA ALA A 44 -1.27 11.19 -6.45
C ALA A 44 -2.16 10.43 -5.46
N MET A 45 -3.36 9.99 -5.87
CA MET A 45 -4.28 9.21 -5.03
C MET A 45 -3.67 7.89 -4.58
N LEU A 46 -3.00 7.16 -5.48
CA LEU A 46 -2.27 5.94 -5.14
C LEU A 46 -1.10 6.21 -4.19
N GLY A 47 -0.35 7.29 -4.41
CA GLY A 47 0.74 7.70 -3.53
C GLY A 47 0.27 8.02 -2.11
N ILE A 48 -0.80 8.79 -1.97
CA ILE A 48 -1.37 9.15 -0.66
C ILE A 48 -1.92 7.91 0.03
N THR A 49 -2.75 7.13 -0.66
CA THR A 49 -3.37 5.92 -0.09
C THR A 49 -2.31 4.91 0.33
N GLY A 50 -1.30 4.68 -0.53
CA GLY A 50 -0.16 3.83 -0.23
C GLY A 50 0.67 4.35 0.95
N GLY A 51 0.90 5.66 1.02
CA GLY A 51 1.59 6.31 2.13
C GLY A 51 0.87 6.14 3.46
N VAL A 52 -0.44 6.35 3.50
CA VAL A 52 -1.25 6.19 4.73
C VAL A 52 -1.25 4.74 5.20
N LEU A 53 -1.55 3.79 4.31
CA LEU A 53 -1.54 2.36 4.65
C LEU A 53 -0.14 1.89 5.09
N GLY A 54 0.90 2.37 4.42
CA GLY A 54 2.30 2.12 4.79
C GLY A 54 2.65 2.67 6.18
N GLY A 55 2.22 3.89 6.48
CA GLY A 55 2.40 4.54 7.78
C GLY A 55 1.73 3.78 8.92
N VAL A 56 0.43 3.48 8.78
CA VAL A 56 -0.34 2.72 9.78
C VAL A 56 0.25 1.32 9.97
N GLY A 57 0.61 0.64 8.88
CA GLY A 57 1.24 -0.67 8.94
C GLY A 57 2.59 -0.66 9.66
N SER A 58 3.40 0.39 9.44
CA SER A 58 4.67 0.57 10.14
C SER A 58 4.47 0.82 11.64
N PHE A 59 3.50 1.67 11.99
CA PHE A 59 3.16 1.98 13.37
C PHE A 59 2.78 0.72 14.18
N ILE A 60 1.86 -0.09 13.64
CA ILE A 60 1.44 -1.35 14.27
C ILE A 60 2.63 -2.31 14.40
N PHE A 61 3.50 -2.38 13.39
CA PHE A 61 4.68 -3.24 13.43
C PHE A 61 5.65 -2.85 14.54
N VAL A 62 5.91 -1.54 14.72
CA VAL A 62 6.76 -1.03 15.80
C VAL A 62 6.14 -1.33 17.17
N LEU A 63 4.84 -1.09 17.33
CA LEU A 63 4.13 -1.41 18.57
C LEU A 63 4.20 -2.88 18.91
N ARG A 64 3.96 -3.80 17.95
CA ARG A 64 4.11 -5.24 18.18
C ARG A 64 5.52 -5.61 18.63
N ARG A 65 6.56 -5.03 18.00
CA ARG A 65 7.95 -5.29 18.36
C ARG A 65 8.26 -4.84 19.78
N ARG A 66 7.77 -3.65 20.17
CA ARG A 66 7.92 -3.12 21.53
C ARG A 66 7.14 -3.95 22.56
N ALA A 67 5.88 -4.28 22.27
CA ALA A 67 5.05 -5.13 23.13
C ALA A 67 5.69 -6.49 23.38
N LYS A 68 6.27 -7.13 22.34
CA LYS A 68 6.99 -8.39 22.49
C LYS A 68 8.23 -8.25 23.39
N ARG A 69 9.00 -7.16 23.26
CA ARG A 69 10.15 -6.89 24.13
C ARG A 69 9.72 -6.72 25.59
N TYR A 70 8.65 -5.96 25.82
CA TYR A 70 8.09 -5.76 27.15
C TYR A 70 7.57 -7.07 27.78
N ALA A 71 6.85 -7.90 27.02
CA ALA A 71 6.39 -9.20 27.50
C ALA A 71 7.56 -10.13 27.88
N ASN A 72 8.63 -10.16 27.09
CA ASN A 72 9.81 -10.97 27.42
C ASN A 72 10.52 -10.46 28.68
N SER A 73 10.60 -9.14 28.90
CA SER A 73 11.18 -8.60 30.13
C SER A 73 10.36 -8.87 31.39
N LEU A 74 9.06 -9.17 31.26
CA LEU A 74 8.25 -9.61 32.40
C LEU A 74 8.47 -11.09 32.73
N ILE A 75 8.58 -11.94 31.70
CA ILE A 75 8.89 -13.38 31.87
C ILE A 75 10.27 -13.60 32.51
N ASP A 76 11.25 -12.75 32.18
CA ASP A 76 12.60 -12.76 32.76
C ASP A 76 12.64 -12.28 34.23
N LYS A 77 11.63 -11.53 34.67
CA LYS A 77 11.50 -11.09 36.08
C LYS A 77 10.78 -12.13 36.97
N GLU A 78 10.05 -13.05 36.36
CA GLU A 78 9.31 -14.12 37.05
C GLU A 78 10.14 -15.40 37.22
N ASN A 79 11.19 -15.59 36.40
CA ASN A 79 12.20 -16.65 36.59
C ASN A 79 13.36 -16.16 37.47
#